data_AF-A0A101EJP3-F1
#
_entry.id   AF-A0A101EJP3-F1
#
_cell.length_a   1.000
_cell.length_b   1.000
_cell.length_c   1.000
_cell.angle_alpha   90.00
_cell.angle_beta   90.00
_cell.angle_gamma   90.00
#
_symmetry.space_group_name_H-M   'P 1'
#
loop_
_entity.id
_entity.type
_entity.pdbx_description
1 polymer ?
#
loop_
_entity_poly.entity_id
_entity_poly.type
_entity_poly.pdbx_seq_one_letter_code
_entity_poly.pdbx_strand_id
1 'polypeptide(L)'
;LDETVSVMGSFEKGERVGACSYCGVWRRWLLNYAAQDVNADKLAVGHNLDDEVQMFLMNIMRGDVARLGRTGPYYEVIHEGLVPRIKPLREVPEKEIVLYAVLNNIEVDFSECPYAVEAFRAEIRDWINEMEEKHPGTKYQILRSYDKMFPLLAKAYAHRDLNRCKICGQPTTGEICKACSFKLQVQEKAKGKGNHF
;
A
#
# COMPACT_ATOMS: atom_id res chain seq x y z
N LEU A 1 -0.55 -10.39 -13.33
CA LEU A 1 -0.49 -8.91 -13.48
C LEU A 1 -0.14 -8.55 -14.91
N ASP A 2 0.85 -9.22 -15.49
CA ASP A 2 1.30 -9.01 -16.87
C ASP A 2 0.17 -9.16 -17.89
N GLU A 3 -0.68 -10.17 -17.72
CA GLU A 3 -1.92 -10.32 -18.51
C GLU A 3 -2.83 -9.08 -18.40
N THR A 4 -3.00 -8.54 -17.19
CA THR A 4 -3.77 -7.31 -16.98
C THR A 4 -3.14 -6.14 -17.70
N VAL A 5 -1.82 -5.98 -17.65
CA VAL A 5 -1.12 -4.91 -18.36
C VAL A 5 -1.28 -5.09 -19.88
N SER A 6 -1.16 -6.31 -20.39
CA SER A 6 -1.38 -6.62 -21.81
C SER A 6 -2.81 -6.31 -22.27
N VAL A 7 -3.81 -6.69 -21.48
CA VAL A 7 -5.23 -6.42 -21.77
C VAL A 7 -5.54 -4.93 -21.69
N MET A 8 -5.11 -4.28 -20.61
CA MET A 8 -5.39 -2.86 -20.36
C MET A 8 -4.59 -1.93 -21.25
N GLY A 9 -3.49 -2.39 -21.84
CA GLY A 9 -2.58 -1.58 -22.65
C GLY A 9 -1.51 -0.89 -21.80
N SER A 10 -0.46 -0.41 -22.46
CA SER A 10 0.51 0.50 -21.86
C SER A 10 -0.23 1.73 -21.37
N PHE A 11 -0.10 2.00 -20.08
CA PHE A 11 -0.68 3.17 -19.41
C PHE A 11 -0.14 4.45 -20.07
N GLU A 12 -0.80 4.92 -21.11
CA GLU A 12 -0.42 6.15 -21.80
C GLU A 12 -0.55 7.33 -20.84
N LYS A 13 0.27 8.35 -21.07
CA LYS A 13 0.31 9.58 -20.29
C LYS A 13 -1.06 10.27 -20.36
N GLY A 14 -1.94 10.02 -19.39
CA GLY A 14 -3.32 10.52 -19.36
C GLY A 14 -4.36 9.49 -18.92
N GLU A 15 -4.05 8.19 -18.95
CA GLU A 15 -4.92 7.17 -18.35
C GLU A 15 -4.86 7.21 -16.82
N ARG A 16 -6.03 7.24 -16.16
CA ARG A 16 -6.17 7.50 -14.72
C ARG A 16 -5.60 6.41 -13.79
N VAL A 17 -5.26 5.21 -14.28
CA VAL A 17 -4.98 4.04 -13.43
C VAL A 17 -3.82 3.22 -13.97
N GLY A 18 -2.61 3.36 -13.40
CA GLY A 18 -1.41 2.57 -13.75
C GLY A 18 -1.39 1.13 -13.24
N ALA A 19 -0.44 0.30 -13.71
CA ALA A 19 -0.25 -1.11 -13.28
C ALA A 19 -0.21 -1.28 -11.75
N CYS A 20 0.52 -0.39 -11.08
CA CYS A 20 0.66 -0.38 -9.62
C CYS A 20 -0.67 -0.19 -8.89
N SER A 21 -1.66 0.45 -9.52
CA SER A 21 -3.00 0.59 -8.94
C SER A 21 -3.73 -0.74 -8.88
N TYR A 22 -3.71 -1.53 -9.96
CA TYR A 22 -4.28 -2.88 -10.00
C TYR A 22 -3.56 -3.80 -9.02
N CYS A 23 -2.23 -3.85 -9.12
CA CYS A 23 -1.38 -4.67 -8.26
C CYS A 23 -1.63 -4.36 -6.78
N GLY A 24 -1.59 -3.09 -6.38
CA GLY A 24 -1.80 -2.69 -4.99
C GLY A 24 -3.19 -3.03 -4.46
N VAL A 25 -4.24 -2.88 -5.27
CA VAL A 25 -5.61 -3.22 -4.88
C VAL A 25 -5.77 -4.73 -4.68
N TRP A 26 -5.35 -5.54 -5.66
CA TRP A 26 -5.50 -6.99 -5.58
C TRP A 26 -4.58 -7.61 -4.53
N ARG A 27 -3.33 -7.14 -4.39
CA ARG A 27 -2.43 -7.61 -3.33
C ARG A 27 -3.05 -7.42 -1.95
N ARG A 28 -3.58 -6.23 -1.66
CA ARG A 28 -4.24 -5.96 -0.37
C ARG A 28 -5.50 -6.79 -0.16
N TRP A 29 -6.25 -7.04 -1.23
CA TRP A 29 -7.46 -7.87 -1.19
C TRP A 29 -7.11 -9.33 -0.90
N LEU A 30 -6.14 -9.91 -1.65
CA LEU A 30 -5.67 -11.28 -1.49
C LEU A 30 -5.06 -11.52 -0.11
N LEU A 31 -4.23 -10.60 0.38
CA LEU A 31 -3.64 -10.72 1.72
C LEU A 31 -4.70 -10.70 2.82
N ASN A 32 -5.75 -9.86 2.70
CA ASN A 32 -6.84 -9.87 3.67
C ASN A 32 -7.64 -11.17 3.59
N TYR A 33 -7.97 -11.61 2.38
CA TYR A 33 -8.69 -12.86 2.15
C TYR A 33 -7.93 -14.07 2.74
N ALA A 34 -6.64 -14.20 2.43
CA ALA A 34 -5.80 -15.27 2.96
C ALA A 34 -5.70 -15.22 4.49
N ALA A 35 -5.58 -14.01 5.08
CA ALA A 35 -5.55 -13.86 6.53
C ALA A 35 -6.87 -14.29 7.19
N GLN A 36 -8.02 -14.04 6.56
CA GLN A 36 -9.30 -14.53 7.04
C GLN A 36 -9.44 -16.05 6.91
N ASP A 37 -8.99 -16.60 5.79
CA ASP A 37 -9.09 -18.04 5.49
C ASP A 37 -8.35 -18.89 6.55
N VAL A 38 -7.22 -18.40 7.04
CA VAL A 38 -6.45 -19.04 8.12
C VAL A 38 -6.87 -18.60 9.53
N ASN A 39 -7.93 -17.80 9.67
CA ASN A 39 -8.40 -17.21 10.93
C ASN A 39 -7.29 -16.46 11.71
N ALA A 40 -6.45 -15.69 11.00
CA ALA A 40 -5.39 -14.93 11.64
C ALA A 40 -5.92 -13.73 12.44
N ASP A 41 -5.38 -13.53 13.64
CA ASP A 41 -5.70 -12.35 14.46
C ASP A 41 -5.16 -11.05 13.86
N LYS A 42 -4.00 -11.13 13.18
CA LYS A 42 -3.26 -9.99 12.64
C LYS A 42 -2.49 -10.38 11.39
N LEU A 43 -2.39 -9.44 10.44
CA LEU A 43 -1.57 -9.55 9.24
C LEU A 43 -0.33 -8.65 9.37
N ALA A 44 0.85 -9.26 9.53
CA ALA A 44 2.12 -8.52 9.55
C ALA A 44 2.57 -8.16 8.12
N VAL A 45 2.99 -6.91 7.92
CA VAL A 45 3.56 -6.44 6.66
C VAL A 45 4.95 -5.83 6.90
N GLY A 46 5.87 -6.03 5.95
CA GLY A 46 7.28 -5.63 6.07
C GLY A 46 7.58 -4.14 5.84
N HIS A 47 6.62 -3.23 6.06
CA HIS A 47 6.87 -1.80 5.90
C HIS A 47 7.82 -1.32 6.98
N ASN A 48 8.86 -0.60 6.56
CA ASN A 48 9.96 -0.13 7.41
C ASN A 48 9.87 1.38 7.70
N LEU A 49 10.89 1.94 8.36
CA LEU A 49 10.94 3.37 8.68
C LEU A 49 10.92 4.25 7.41
N ASP A 50 11.71 3.88 6.41
CA ASP A 50 11.80 4.59 5.13
C ASP A 50 10.45 4.61 4.41
N ASP A 51 9.75 3.48 4.36
CA ASP A 51 8.42 3.36 3.77
C ASP A 51 7.40 4.31 4.40
N GLU A 52 7.39 4.39 5.73
CA GLU A 52 6.45 5.24 6.47
C GLU A 52 6.74 6.72 6.25
N VAL A 53 8.02 7.11 6.27
CA VAL A 53 8.44 8.50 6.05
C VAL A 53 8.15 8.93 4.62
N GLN A 54 8.49 8.08 3.63
CA GLN A 54 8.13 8.32 2.22
C GLN A 54 6.61 8.47 2.07
N MET A 55 5.83 7.52 2.61
CA MET A 55 4.38 7.57 2.55
C MET A 55 3.83 8.85 3.18
N PHE A 56 4.33 9.23 4.35
CA PHE A 56 3.89 10.44 5.05
C PHE A 56 4.15 11.69 4.21
N LEU A 57 5.39 11.91 3.76
CA LEU A 57 5.76 13.10 2.97
C LEU A 57 5.05 13.15 1.62
N MET A 58 4.98 12.02 0.91
CA MET A 58 4.28 11.96 -0.38
C MET A 58 2.81 12.38 -0.27
N ASN A 59 2.13 11.98 0.81
CA ASN A 59 0.72 12.34 1.01
C ASN A 59 0.55 13.81 1.44
N ILE A 60 1.47 14.35 2.25
CA ILE A 60 1.49 15.78 2.58
C ILE A 60 1.67 16.61 1.31
N MET A 61 2.68 16.31 0.48
CA MET A 61 2.97 17.07 -0.73
C MET A 61 1.87 16.98 -1.78
N ARG A 62 1.10 15.88 -1.81
CA ARG A 62 -0.08 15.73 -2.67
C ARG A 62 -1.36 16.35 -2.09
N GLY A 63 -1.33 16.83 -0.86
CA GLY A 63 -2.51 17.31 -0.14
C GLY A 63 -3.52 16.21 0.23
N ASP A 64 -3.15 14.93 0.18
CA ASP A 64 -4.03 13.80 0.53
C ASP A 64 -3.95 13.47 2.03
N VAL A 65 -4.31 14.47 2.85
CA VAL A 65 -4.29 14.37 4.32
C VAL A 65 -5.27 13.31 4.83
N ALA A 66 -6.39 13.11 4.13
CA ALA A 66 -7.37 12.08 4.46
C ALA A 66 -6.79 10.66 4.37
N ARG A 67 -5.76 10.43 3.53
CA ARG A 67 -5.08 9.15 3.45
C ARG A 67 -4.18 8.90 4.66
N LEU A 68 -3.53 9.93 5.20
CA LEU A 68 -2.73 9.82 6.42
C LEU A 68 -3.55 9.37 7.63
N GLY A 69 -4.80 9.83 7.73
CA GLY A 69 -5.74 9.36 8.74
C GLY A 69 -6.28 7.95 8.50
N ARG A 70 -5.91 7.28 7.40
CA ARG A 70 -6.36 5.93 6.98
C ARG A 70 -5.22 4.93 6.78
N THR A 71 -3.96 5.35 6.86
CA THR A 71 -2.77 4.49 6.61
C THR A 71 -1.76 4.42 7.76
N GLY A 72 -2.14 4.94 8.94
CA GLY A 72 -1.26 5.00 10.10
C GLY A 72 -0.96 3.66 10.77
N PRO A 73 -0.43 3.70 12.00
CA PRO A 73 -0.04 2.52 12.76
C PRO A 73 -1.29 1.83 13.30
N TYR A 74 -2.02 1.11 12.44
CA TYR A 74 -3.24 0.44 12.88
C TYR A 74 -2.92 -0.78 13.72
N TYR A 75 -3.48 -0.80 14.92
CA TYR A 75 -3.54 -1.98 15.77
C TYR A 75 -4.99 -2.38 16.08
N GLU A 76 -5.95 -1.65 15.52
CA GLU A 76 -7.37 -1.75 15.86
C GLU A 76 -8.20 -2.41 14.74
N VAL A 77 -9.28 -3.07 15.15
CA VAL A 77 -10.26 -3.69 14.26
C VAL A 77 -11.17 -2.59 13.72
N ILE A 78 -11.04 -2.30 12.42
CA ILE A 78 -11.89 -1.31 11.73
C ILE A 78 -13.22 -1.93 11.31
N HIS A 79 -13.24 -3.23 11.04
CA HIS A 79 -14.42 -3.99 10.59
C HIS A 79 -14.17 -5.49 10.78
N GLU A 80 -15.20 -6.27 11.10
CA GLU A 80 -15.11 -7.73 11.29
C GLU A 80 -14.53 -8.48 10.07
N GLY A 81 -14.78 -7.94 8.88
CA GLY A 81 -14.27 -8.46 7.61
C GLY A 81 -12.85 -8.01 7.23
N LEU A 82 -12.16 -7.22 8.07
CA LEU A 82 -10.81 -6.74 7.81
C LEU A 82 -9.87 -7.19 8.94
N VAL A 83 -8.87 -7.99 8.59
CA VAL A 83 -7.85 -8.42 9.55
C VAL A 83 -6.93 -7.24 9.87
N PRO A 84 -6.73 -6.88 11.16
CA PRO A 84 -5.83 -5.80 11.55
C PRO A 84 -4.41 -6.00 11.02
N ARG A 85 -3.79 -4.92 10.54
CA ARG A 85 -2.44 -4.99 9.95
C ARG A 85 -1.40 -4.37 10.85
N ILE A 86 -0.36 -5.13 11.18
CA ILE A 86 0.77 -4.64 11.98
C ILE A 86 2.01 -4.43 11.12
N LYS A 87 2.87 -3.50 11.55
CA LYS A 87 4.14 -3.17 10.91
C LYS A 87 5.28 -3.36 11.93
N PRO A 88 5.77 -4.58 12.16
CA PRO A 88 6.79 -4.82 13.19
C PRO A 88 8.10 -4.07 12.94
N LEU A 89 8.42 -3.80 11.67
CA LEU A 89 9.65 -3.14 11.24
C LEU A 89 9.50 -1.61 11.10
N ARG A 90 8.38 -1.04 11.53
CA ARG A 90 8.02 0.37 11.30
C ARG A 90 9.08 1.37 11.76
N GLU A 91 9.83 1.04 12.81
CA GLU A 91 10.88 1.91 13.37
C GLU A 91 12.29 1.45 12.99
N VAL A 92 12.43 0.48 12.07
CA VAL A 92 13.72 -0.05 11.63
C VAL A 92 14.05 0.54 10.25
N PRO A 93 15.23 1.17 10.06
CA PRO A 93 15.69 1.65 8.75
C PRO A 93 15.83 0.52 7.73
N GLU A 94 15.54 0.82 6.45
CA GLU A 94 15.70 -0.13 5.34
C GLU A 94 17.11 -0.72 5.29
N LYS A 95 18.14 0.13 5.45
CA LYS A 95 19.55 -0.29 5.46
C LYS A 95 19.86 -1.33 6.55
N GLU A 96 19.19 -1.25 7.69
CA GLU A 96 19.41 -2.18 8.81
C GLU A 96 18.71 -3.52 8.56
N ILE A 97 17.54 -3.49 7.93
CA ILE A 97 16.82 -4.71 7.50
C ILE A 97 17.65 -5.46 6.45
N VAL A 98 18.18 -4.75 5.46
CA VAL A 98 19.05 -5.34 4.42
C VAL A 98 20.31 -5.91 5.05
N LEU A 99 20.97 -5.16 5.95
CA LEU A 99 22.16 -5.65 6.66
C LEU A 99 21.85 -6.91 7.48
N TYR A 100 20.72 -6.93 8.19
CA TYR A 100 20.27 -8.10 8.95
C TYR A 100 20.06 -9.32 8.03
N ALA A 101 19.42 -9.14 6.88
CA ALA A 101 19.19 -10.22 5.92
C ALA A 101 20.52 -10.81 5.41
N VAL A 102 21.49 -9.95 5.05
CA VAL A 102 22.82 -10.37 4.59
C VAL A 102 23.58 -11.13 5.68
N LEU A 103 23.63 -10.60 6.90
CA LEU A 103 24.36 -11.23 8.01
C LEU A 103 23.78 -12.59 8.42
N ASN A 104 22.48 -12.80 8.21
CA ASN A 104 21.79 -14.05 8.51
C ASN A 104 21.62 -14.98 7.30
N ASN A 105 22.21 -14.64 6.16
CA ASN A 105 22.06 -15.40 4.89
C ASN A 105 20.59 -15.67 4.53
N ILE A 106 19.71 -14.69 4.77
CA ILE A 106 18.31 -14.76 4.34
C ILE A 106 18.29 -14.55 2.82
N GLU A 107 17.68 -15.48 2.09
CA GLU A 107 17.49 -15.35 0.65
C GLU A 107 16.50 -14.21 0.35
N VAL A 108 16.95 -13.21 -0.40
CA VAL A 108 16.14 -12.04 -0.77
C VAL A 108 16.24 -11.85 -2.28
N ASP A 109 15.09 -11.62 -2.92
CA ASP A 109 15.01 -11.19 -4.30
C ASP A 109 15.19 -9.67 -4.36
N PHE A 110 16.28 -9.23 -4.99
CA PHE A 110 16.61 -7.81 -5.21
C PHE A 110 16.10 -7.28 -6.56
N SER A 111 15.33 -8.07 -7.31
CA SER A 111 14.78 -7.62 -8.59
C SER A 111 13.78 -6.48 -8.40
N GLU A 112 13.92 -5.45 -9.23
CA GLU A 112 12.97 -4.35 -9.27
C GLU A 112 11.75 -4.72 -10.14
N CYS A 113 10.57 -4.28 -9.72
CA CYS A 113 9.36 -4.50 -10.50
C CYS A 113 9.44 -3.73 -11.83
N PRO A 114 9.23 -4.37 -13.00
CA PRO A 114 9.32 -3.70 -14.31
C PRO A 114 8.24 -2.64 -14.52
N TYR A 115 7.20 -2.64 -13.68
CA TYR A 115 6.11 -1.68 -13.70
C TYR A 115 6.25 -0.56 -12.65
N ALA A 116 7.32 -0.57 -11.86
CA ALA A 116 7.59 0.46 -10.87
C ALA A 116 7.95 1.78 -11.56
N VAL A 117 6.93 2.54 -11.95
CA VAL A 117 7.11 3.93 -12.39
C VAL A 117 7.02 4.83 -11.16
N GLU A 118 8.14 4.95 -10.45
CA GLU A 118 8.19 5.54 -9.11
C GLU A 118 8.91 6.90 -9.04
N ALA A 119 8.93 7.69 -10.13
CA ALA A 119 9.66 8.97 -10.18
C ALA A 119 9.48 9.81 -8.90
N PHE A 120 8.25 10.05 -8.46
CA PHE A 120 8.00 10.84 -7.26
C PHE A 120 8.41 10.14 -5.94
N ARG A 121 8.25 8.81 -5.82
CA ARG A 121 8.67 8.11 -4.60
C ARG A 121 10.19 8.05 -4.52
N ALA A 122 10.86 7.82 -5.64
CA ALA A 122 12.31 7.83 -5.75
C ALA A 122 12.88 9.22 -5.39
N GLU A 123 12.32 10.31 -5.93
CA GLU A 123 12.70 11.68 -5.56
C GLU A 123 12.58 11.92 -4.05
N ILE A 124 11.49 11.48 -3.43
CA ILE A 124 11.27 11.62 -1.99
C ILE A 124 12.27 10.76 -1.20
N ARG A 125 12.51 9.51 -1.62
CA ARG A 125 13.49 8.62 -0.98
C ARG A 125 14.88 9.26 -0.98
N ASP A 126 15.31 9.75 -2.14
CA ASP A 126 16.65 10.30 -2.31
C ASP A 126 16.82 11.58 -1.47
N TRP A 127 15.80 12.45 -1.44
CA TRP A 127 15.76 13.61 -0.56
C TRP A 127 15.80 13.25 0.93
N ILE A 128 15.01 12.27 1.37
CA ILE A 128 15.01 11.81 2.78
C ILE A 128 16.40 11.27 3.14
N ASN A 129 17.02 10.49 2.26
CA ASN A 129 18.34 9.91 2.50
C ASN A 129 19.43 10.98 2.63
N GLU A 130 19.40 12.00 1.76
CA GLU A 130 20.29 13.15 1.86
C GLU A 130 20.10 13.89 3.19
N MET A 131 18.86 14.09 3.63
CA MET A 131 18.57 14.74 4.91
C MET A 131 19.00 13.89 6.10
N GLU A 132 18.82 12.57 6.06
CA GLU A 132 19.27 11.66 7.11
C GLU A 132 20.80 11.64 7.24
N GLU A 133 21.53 11.75 6.12
CA GLU A 133 22.99 11.83 6.11
C GLU A 133 23.49 13.16 6.69
N LYS A 134 22.88 14.28 6.29
CA LYS A 134 23.24 15.62 6.80
C LYS A 134 22.81 15.85 8.24
N HIS A 135 21.68 15.26 8.63
CA HIS A 135 21.01 15.45 9.91
C HIS A 135 20.49 14.10 10.43
N PRO A 136 21.34 13.30 11.10
CA PRO A 136 20.95 11.99 11.63
C PRO A 136 19.74 12.09 12.56
N GLY A 137 18.78 11.19 12.36
CA GLY A 137 17.52 11.18 13.11
C GLY A 137 16.34 11.85 12.39
N THR A 138 16.54 12.43 11.21
CA THR A 138 15.48 13.07 10.41
C THR A 138 14.31 12.13 10.16
N LYS A 139 14.57 10.90 9.71
CA LYS A 139 13.52 9.88 9.46
C LYS A 139 12.68 9.61 10.71
N TYR A 140 13.35 9.43 11.85
CA TYR A 140 12.67 9.21 13.13
C TYR A 140 11.84 10.43 13.56
N GLN A 141 12.37 11.64 13.42
CA GLN A 141 11.63 12.87 13.76
C GLN A 141 10.40 13.07 12.88
N ILE A 142 10.49 12.73 11.59
CA ILE A 142 9.34 12.75 10.68
C ILE A 142 8.31 11.71 11.10
N LEU A 143 8.73 10.48 11.41
CA LEU A 143 7.83 9.44 11.90
C LEU A 143 7.12 9.86 13.20
N ARG A 144 7.85 10.42 14.17
CA ARG A 144 7.27 10.93 15.43
C ARG A 144 6.31 12.10 15.21
N SER A 145 6.55 12.93 14.20
CA SER A 145 5.62 14.00 13.81
C SER A 145 4.33 13.41 13.26
N TYR A 146 4.43 12.38 12.42
CA TYR A 146 3.26 11.65 11.94
C TYR A 146 2.48 11.00 13.08
N ASP A 147 3.16 10.32 14.02
CA ASP A 147 2.54 9.69 15.19
C ASP A 147 1.76 10.70 16.05
N LYS A 148 2.32 11.89 16.26
CA LYS A 148 1.64 12.96 17.02
C LYS A 148 0.39 13.48 16.32
N MET A 149 0.39 13.56 14.99
CA MET A 149 -0.77 14.03 14.22
C MET A 149 -1.82 12.95 14.01
N PHE A 150 -1.40 11.67 14.00
CA PHE A 150 -2.26 10.55 13.63
C PHE A 150 -3.57 10.48 14.43
N PRO A 151 -3.63 10.64 15.77
CA PRO A 151 -4.89 10.60 16.51
C PRO A 151 -5.94 11.59 16.00
N LEU A 152 -5.52 12.81 15.65
CA LEU A 152 -6.41 13.85 15.11
C LEU A 152 -6.88 13.50 13.69
N LEU A 153 -5.94 13.02 12.86
CA LEU A 153 -6.24 12.62 11.48
C LEU A 153 -7.15 11.38 11.44
N ALA A 154 -6.91 10.41 12.31
CA ALA A 154 -7.73 9.21 12.44
C ALA A 154 -9.15 9.58 12.89
N LYS A 155 -9.28 10.44 13.91
CA LYS A 155 -10.59 10.95 14.33
C LYS A 155 -11.36 11.64 13.19
N ALA A 156 -10.66 12.39 12.35
CA ALA A 156 -11.28 13.12 11.24
C ALA A 156 -11.63 12.23 10.02
N TYR A 157 -10.87 11.15 9.77
CA TYR A 157 -10.92 10.45 8.48
C TYR A 157 -10.99 8.91 8.53
N ALA A 158 -10.74 8.28 9.68
CA ALA A 158 -10.67 6.81 9.79
C ALA A 158 -12.06 6.16 9.78
N HIS A 159 -13.04 6.76 10.45
CA HIS A 159 -14.39 6.21 10.54
C HIS A 159 -15.17 6.49 9.25
N ARG A 160 -15.49 5.41 8.54
CA ARG A 160 -16.46 5.40 7.46
C ARG A 160 -17.31 4.15 7.60
N ASP A 161 -18.60 4.29 7.35
CA ASP A 161 -19.48 3.14 7.25
C ASP A 161 -19.02 2.26 6.09
N LEU A 162 -18.73 1.00 6.41
CA LEU A 162 -18.34 -0.01 5.44
C LEU A 162 -19.53 -0.91 5.15
N ASN A 163 -19.81 -1.06 3.86
CA ASN A 163 -20.77 -2.01 3.34
C ASN A 163 -20.07 -3.33 2.98
N ARG A 164 -20.87 -4.34 2.64
CA ARG A 164 -20.37 -5.59 2.05
C ARG A 164 -20.52 -5.55 0.53
N CYS A 165 -19.47 -5.96 -0.17
CA CYS A 165 -19.48 -6.01 -1.63
C CYS A 165 -20.52 -7.01 -2.14
N LYS A 166 -21.38 -6.59 -3.08
CA LYS A 166 -22.41 -7.46 -3.70
C LYS A 166 -21.86 -8.69 -4.45
N ILE A 167 -20.57 -8.69 -4.80
CA ILE A 167 -19.93 -9.78 -5.56
C ILE A 167 -19.15 -10.73 -4.66
N CYS A 168 -18.26 -10.21 -3.81
CA CYS A 168 -17.35 -11.04 -3.01
C CYS A 168 -17.60 -10.99 -1.50
N GLY A 169 -18.58 -10.21 -1.03
CA GLY A 169 -18.90 -10.06 0.40
C GLY A 169 -17.87 -9.29 1.24
N GLN A 170 -16.72 -8.93 0.67
CA GLN A 170 -15.64 -8.20 1.35
C GLN A 170 -16.02 -6.75 1.68
N PRO A 171 -15.45 -6.15 2.74
CA PRO A 171 -15.76 -4.78 3.15
C PRO A 171 -15.40 -3.73 2.09
N THR A 172 -16.25 -2.72 1.94
CA THR A 172 -16.12 -1.68 0.89
C THR A 172 -16.90 -0.42 1.24
N THR A 173 -16.47 0.74 0.76
CA THR A 173 -17.20 2.01 0.92
C THR A 173 -18.30 2.22 -0.13
N GLY A 174 -18.40 1.35 -1.14
CA GLY A 174 -19.42 1.39 -2.19
C GLY A 174 -20.13 0.05 -2.35
N GLU A 175 -20.99 -0.12 -3.35
CA GLU A 175 -21.72 -1.38 -3.56
C GLU A 175 -20.81 -2.54 -4.02
N ILE A 176 -19.78 -2.22 -4.81
CA ILE A 176 -18.81 -3.18 -5.34
C ILE A 176 -17.41 -2.73 -4.91
N CYS A 177 -16.63 -3.64 -4.33
CA CYS A 177 -15.27 -3.32 -3.90
C CYS A 177 -14.36 -3.04 -5.10
N LYS A 178 -13.28 -2.27 -4.87
CA LYS A 178 -12.37 -1.87 -5.95
C LYS A 178 -11.71 -3.06 -6.65
N ALA A 179 -11.44 -4.15 -5.93
CA ALA A 179 -10.89 -5.37 -6.49
C ALA A 179 -11.84 -6.04 -7.50
N CYS A 180 -13.12 -6.17 -7.16
CA CYS A 180 -14.15 -6.71 -8.06
C CYS A 180 -14.41 -5.78 -9.24
N SER A 181 -14.48 -4.46 -9.00
CA SER A 181 -14.61 -3.45 -10.06
C SER A 181 -13.46 -3.56 -11.07
N PHE A 182 -12.21 -3.68 -10.60
CA PHE A 182 -11.05 -3.88 -11.48
C PHE A 182 -11.10 -5.21 -12.24
N LYS A 183 -11.54 -6.30 -11.60
CA LYS A 183 -11.70 -7.60 -12.27
C LYS A 183 -12.71 -7.49 -13.43
N LEU A 184 -13.87 -6.88 -13.19
CA LEU A 184 -14.89 -6.69 -14.22
C LEU A 184 -14.37 -5.84 -15.38
N GLN A 185 -13.68 -4.72 -15.08
CA GLN A 185 -13.09 -3.85 -16.10
C GLN A 185 -12.11 -4.61 -17.01
N VAL A 186 -11.26 -5.46 -16.43
CA VAL A 186 -10.30 -6.27 -17.20
C VAL A 186 -11.03 -7.31 -18.05
N GLN A 187 -12.05 -7.97 -17.52
CA GLN A 187 -12.84 -8.97 -18.26
C GLN A 187 -13.62 -8.34 -19.43
N GLU A 188 -14.20 -7.16 -19.24
CA GLU A 188 -14.90 -6.42 -20.30
C GLU A 188 -13.94 -6.05 -21.43
N LYS A 189 -12.77 -5.50 -21.10
CA LYS A 189 -11.76 -5.12 -22.11
C LYS A 189 -11.14 -6.34 -22.81
N ALA A 190 -10.99 -7.46 -22.10
CA ALA A 190 -10.54 -8.71 -22.70
C ALA A 190 -11.54 -9.27 -23.73
N LYS A 191 -12.83 -9.30 -23.39
CA LYS A 191 -13.91 -9.72 -24.30
C LYS A 191 -13.95 -8.86 -25.56
N GLY A 192 -13.79 -7.54 -25.42
CA GLY A 192 -13.73 -6.62 -26.56
C GLY A 192 -12.54 -6.85 -27.50
N LYS A 193 -11.47 -7.50 -27.03
CA LYS A 193 -10.29 -7.87 -27.83
C LYS A 193 -10.33 -9.31 -28.37
N GLY A 194 -11.43 -10.04 -28.18
CA GLY A 194 -11.54 -11.45 -28.59
C GLY A 194 -10.78 -12.43 -27.69
N ASN A 195 -10.32 -11.99 -26.51
CA ASN A 195 -9.68 -12.86 -25.53
C ASN A 195 -10.75 -13.45 -24.60
N HIS A 196 -10.70 -14.77 -24.38
CA HIS A 196 -11.57 -15.45 -23.42
C HIS A 196 -10.84 -15.59 -22.08
N PHE A 197 -11.31 -14.87 -21.05
CA PHE A 197 -10.90 -14.96 -19.65
C PHE A 197 -12.13 -15.05 -18.73
#